data_AF-A0A936C4I7-F1
#
_entry.id   AF-A0A936C4I7-F1
#
_cell.length_a   1.000
_cell.length_b   1.000
_cell.length_c   1.000
_cell.angle_alpha   90.00
_cell.angle_beta   90.00
_cell.angle_gamma   90.00
#
_symmetry.space_group_name_H-M   'P 1'
#
loop_
_entity.id
_entity.type
_entity.pdbx_description
1 polymer ?
#
loop_
_entity_poly.entity_id
_entity_poly.type
_entity_poly.pdbx_seq_one_letter_code
_entity_poly.pdbx_strand_id
1 'polypeptide(L)'
;MRLEIEKGFAHGIAVIPLLVGGALMPRADELPPSIAALARRQSIELSDSRWDYDVSRVVEAVRALEGRDERRIVSRRRRVAAVGAAAVAASAAGALGWRILSSRTPDVSGRWVLPSGSTWRVVQQGDSVSIEETHYESREVWKRGSGTIAGGILRYRLDFVFQPNAVETGELRLEADGQALRGTALVPPSERAVPVNLDRSR
;
A
#
# COMPACT_ATOMS: atom_id res chain seq x y z
N MET A 1 -37.26 -34.08 7.21
CA MET A 1 -35.99 -33.75 7.88
C MET A 1 -34.80 -33.96 6.91
N ARG A 2 -34.64 -33.08 5.92
CA ARG A 2 -33.55 -33.17 4.89
C ARG A 2 -32.72 -31.90 4.86
N LEU A 3 -33.40 -30.75 4.92
CA LEU A 3 -32.79 -29.41 4.88
C LEU A 3 -31.79 -29.15 6.03
N GLU A 4 -32.03 -29.71 7.22
CA GLU A 4 -31.19 -29.49 8.41
C GLU A 4 -29.85 -30.23 8.30
N ILE A 5 -29.87 -31.47 7.80
CA ILE A 5 -28.66 -32.29 7.57
C ILE A 5 -27.83 -31.68 6.44
N GLU A 6 -28.48 -31.21 5.37
CA GLU A 6 -27.81 -30.52 4.26
C GLU A 6 -27.12 -29.23 4.72
N LYS A 7 -27.79 -28.41 5.56
CA LYS A 7 -27.17 -27.20 6.14
C LYS A 7 -25.99 -27.54 7.03
N GLY A 8 -26.11 -28.52 7.91
CA GLY A 8 -25.01 -28.94 8.79
C GLY A 8 -23.79 -29.41 8.01
N PHE A 9 -24.01 -30.17 6.95
CA PHE A 9 -22.93 -30.66 6.07
C PHE A 9 -22.25 -29.51 5.30
N ALA A 10 -23.02 -28.56 4.78
CA ALA A 10 -22.52 -27.41 4.02
C ALA A 10 -21.63 -26.47 4.85
N HIS A 11 -21.87 -26.35 6.16
CA HIS A 11 -21.09 -25.48 7.05
C HIS A 11 -19.83 -26.14 7.63
N GLY A 12 -19.49 -27.34 7.15
CA GLY A 12 -18.29 -28.06 7.60
C GLY A 12 -18.38 -28.57 9.04
N ILE A 13 -19.60 -28.72 9.57
CA ILE A 13 -19.83 -29.27 10.91
C ILE A 13 -19.47 -30.76 10.90
N ALA A 14 -18.81 -31.22 11.96
CA ALA A 14 -18.51 -32.63 12.13
C ALA A 14 -19.78 -33.42 12.46
N VAL A 15 -20.16 -34.33 11.56
CA VAL A 15 -21.30 -35.24 11.73
C VAL A 15 -20.78 -36.64 12.05
N ILE A 16 -21.34 -37.28 13.09
CA ILE A 16 -21.13 -38.69 13.44
C ILE A 16 -22.48 -39.41 13.22
N PRO A 17 -22.58 -40.31 12.22
CA PRO A 17 -23.78 -41.12 12.02
C PRO A 17 -23.96 -42.13 13.15
N LEU A 18 -25.18 -42.23 13.67
CA LEU A 18 -25.58 -43.28 14.63
C LEU A 18 -26.54 -44.24 13.96
N LEU A 19 -26.26 -45.54 14.04
CA LEU A 19 -27.14 -46.61 13.56
C LEU A 19 -27.88 -47.17 14.76
N VAL A 20 -29.21 -47.19 14.71
CA VAL A 20 -30.07 -47.62 15.81
C VAL A 20 -31.01 -48.73 15.33
N GLY A 21 -31.32 -49.70 16.19
CA GLY A 21 -32.32 -50.73 15.90
C GLY A 21 -32.01 -51.57 14.64
N GLY A 22 -30.73 -51.85 14.38
CA GLY A 22 -30.29 -52.63 13.21
C GLY A 22 -30.30 -51.86 11.88
N ALA A 23 -30.40 -50.52 11.92
CA ALA A 23 -30.30 -49.70 10.72
C ALA A 23 -28.96 -49.90 9.99
N LEU A 24 -29.02 -50.05 8.66
CA LEU A 24 -27.84 -50.14 7.81
C LEU A 24 -27.48 -48.78 7.23
N MET A 25 -26.19 -48.57 6.97
CA MET A 25 -25.72 -47.35 6.32
C MET A 25 -26.18 -47.31 4.86
N PRO A 26 -26.86 -46.25 4.40
CA PRO A 26 -27.25 -46.11 3.00
C PRO A 26 -26.01 -45.94 2.11
N ARG A 27 -26.13 -46.39 0.86
CA ARG A 27 -25.10 -46.19 -0.16
C ARG A 27 -25.07 -44.75 -0.65
N ALA A 28 -23.94 -44.33 -1.22
CA ALA A 28 -23.74 -42.94 -1.63
C ALA A 28 -24.67 -42.51 -2.78
N ASP A 29 -25.08 -43.43 -3.64
CA ASP A 29 -26.02 -43.26 -4.76
C ASP A 29 -27.48 -43.23 -4.31
N GLU A 30 -27.78 -43.74 -3.12
CA GLU A 30 -29.09 -43.64 -2.47
C GLU A 30 -29.28 -42.30 -1.73
N LEU A 31 -28.22 -41.48 -1.66
CA LEU A 31 -28.21 -40.18 -0.97
C LEU A 31 -28.19 -39.01 -1.96
N PRO A 32 -28.84 -37.88 -1.64
CA PRO A 32 -28.66 -36.64 -2.38
C PRO A 32 -27.19 -36.22 -2.49
N PRO A 33 -26.77 -35.58 -3.60
CA PRO A 33 -25.36 -35.17 -3.81
C PRO A 33 -24.78 -34.32 -2.68
N SER A 34 -25.61 -33.49 -2.05
CA SER A 34 -25.29 -32.62 -0.91
C SER A 34 -24.85 -33.38 0.35
N ILE A 35 -25.30 -34.61 0.54
CA ILE A 35 -25.03 -35.45 1.73
C ILE A 35 -24.45 -36.82 1.39
N ALA A 36 -24.15 -37.11 0.13
CA ALA A 36 -23.58 -38.38 -0.32
C ALA A 36 -22.27 -38.76 0.41
N ALA A 37 -21.51 -37.77 0.88
CA ALA A 37 -20.31 -38.00 1.65
C ALA A 37 -20.57 -38.51 3.09
N LEU A 38 -21.82 -38.52 3.56
CA LEU A 38 -22.24 -39.17 4.81
C LEU A 38 -21.94 -40.67 4.76
N ALA A 39 -22.18 -41.33 3.62
CA ALA A 39 -21.93 -42.77 3.41
C ALA A 39 -20.46 -43.19 3.61
N ARG A 40 -19.52 -42.23 3.59
CA ARG A 40 -18.08 -42.50 3.81
C ARG A 40 -17.61 -42.19 5.23
N ARG A 41 -18.50 -41.74 6.12
CA ARG A 41 -18.16 -41.44 7.52
C ARG A 41 -18.24 -42.69 8.38
N GLN A 42 -17.41 -42.73 9.42
CA GLN A 42 -17.45 -43.79 10.42
C GLN A 42 -18.73 -43.65 11.24
N SER A 43 -19.57 -44.68 11.25
CA SER A 43 -20.80 -44.76 12.04
C SER A 43 -20.55 -45.49 13.36
N ILE A 44 -21.39 -45.21 14.36
CA ILE A 44 -21.45 -45.96 15.62
C ILE A 44 -22.83 -46.61 15.70
N GLU A 45 -22.85 -47.92 15.93
CA GLU A 45 -24.08 -48.67 16.16
C GLU A 45 -24.46 -48.59 17.64
N LEU A 46 -25.75 -48.42 17.93
CA LEU A 46 -26.32 -48.49 19.26
C LEU A 46 -27.24 -49.72 19.34
N SER A 47 -26.92 -50.60 20.28
CA SER A 47 -27.73 -51.78 20.60
C SER A 47 -28.31 -51.67 22.02
N ASP A 48 -29.58 -52.05 22.16
CA ASP A 48 -30.26 -52.08 23.47
C ASP A 48 -29.54 -53.00 24.48
N SER A 49 -28.88 -54.06 24.00
CA SER A 49 -28.15 -55.02 24.85
C SER A 49 -26.81 -54.51 25.38
N ARG A 50 -26.25 -53.45 24.78
CA ARG A 50 -24.92 -52.90 25.10
C ARG A 50 -24.94 -51.38 25.23
N TRP A 51 -26.09 -50.83 25.65
CA TRP A 51 -26.36 -49.40 25.70
C TRP A 51 -25.23 -48.57 26.34
N ASP A 52 -24.81 -48.91 27.55
CA ASP A 52 -23.80 -48.14 28.28
C ASP A 52 -22.45 -48.10 27.57
N TYR A 53 -22.08 -49.21 26.92
CA TYR A 53 -20.84 -49.31 26.15
C TYR A 53 -20.92 -48.47 24.87
N ASP A 54 -22.00 -48.62 24.10
CA ASP A 54 -22.16 -47.93 22.83
C ASP A 54 -22.28 -46.40 23.01
N VAL A 55 -23.01 -45.95 24.04
CA VAL A 55 -23.10 -44.53 24.43
C VAL A 55 -21.74 -43.98 24.86
N SER A 56 -20.94 -44.76 25.60
CA SER A 56 -19.58 -44.34 25.98
C SER A 56 -18.71 -44.09 24.75
N ARG A 57 -18.83 -44.93 23.70
CA ARG A 57 -18.11 -44.72 22.43
C ARG A 57 -18.56 -43.46 21.69
N VAL A 58 -19.84 -43.11 21.75
CA VAL A 58 -20.34 -41.85 21.18
C VAL A 58 -19.75 -40.65 21.92
N VAL A 59 -19.74 -40.68 23.26
CA VAL A 59 -19.15 -39.61 24.08
C VAL A 59 -17.66 -39.42 23.77
N GLU A 60 -16.90 -40.52 23.64
CA GLU A 60 -15.49 -40.46 23.25
C GLU A 60 -15.29 -39.84 21.86
N ALA A 61 -16.11 -40.24 20.89
CA ALA A 61 -16.04 -39.71 19.52
C ALA A 61 -16.33 -38.20 19.47
N VAL A 62 -17.28 -37.70 20.28
CA VAL A 62 -17.59 -36.27 20.42
C VAL A 62 -16.42 -35.53 21.08
N ARG A 63 -15.88 -36.03 22.19
CA ARG A 63 -14.72 -35.42 22.87
C ARG A 63 -13.49 -35.31 21.94
N ALA A 64 -13.27 -36.31 21.09
CA ALA A 64 -12.20 -36.28 20.10
C ALA A 64 -12.40 -35.22 18.99
N LEU A 65 -13.63 -34.74 18.77
CA LEU A 65 -13.92 -33.62 17.88
C LEU A 65 -13.64 -32.28 18.56
N GLU A 66 -14.00 -32.11 19.83
CA GLU A 66 -13.74 -30.88 20.61
C GLU A 66 -12.24 -30.53 20.59
N GLY A 67 -11.37 -31.51 20.89
CA GLY A 67 -9.91 -31.30 20.88
C GLY A 67 -9.30 -31.09 19.48
N ARG A 68 -10.03 -31.35 18.39
CA ARG A 68 -9.61 -31.05 17.01
C ARG A 68 -10.00 -29.63 16.61
N ASP A 69 -11.17 -29.17 17.03
CA ASP A 69 -11.63 -27.80 16.78
C ASP A 69 -10.80 -26.77 17.56
N GLU A 70 -10.45 -27.04 18.81
CA GLU A 70 -9.55 -26.18 19.59
C GLU A 70 -8.18 -26.01 18.92
N ARG A 71 -7.58 -27.11 18.43
CA ARG A 71 -6.31 -27.09 17.68
C ARG A 71 -6.43 -26.33 16.35
N ARG A 72 -7.59 -26.38 15.69
CA ARG A 72 -7.87 -25.66 14.43
C ARG A 72 -8.09 -24.16 14.67
N ILE A 73 -8.76 -23.78 15.75
CA ILE A 73 -8.98 -22.39 16.15
C ILE A 73 -7.67 -21.72 16.56
N VAL A 74 -6.82 -22.41 17.34
CA VAL A 74 -5.52 -21.88 17.79
C VAL A 74 -4.53 -21.75 16.62
N SER A 75 -4.50 -22.71 15.68
CA SER A 75 -3.65 -22.62 14.48
C SER A 75 -4.11 -21.56 13.48
N ARG A 76 -5.44 -21.34 13.35
CA ARG A 76 -6.00 -20.24 12.55
C ARG A 76 -5.70 -18.88 13.19
N ARG A 77 -5.86 -18.74 14.52
CA ARG A 77 -5.47 -17.52 15.26
C ARG A 77 -3.98 -17.21 15.15
N ARG A 78 -3.10 -18.22 15.23
CA ARG A 78 -1.64 -18.03 15.04
C ARG A 78 -1.27 -17.62 13.62
N ARG A 79 -1.93 -18.16 12.59
CA ARG A 79 -1.71 -17.76 11.19
C ARG A 79 -2.27 -16.36 10.89
N VAL A 80 -3.44 -16.00 11.43
CA VAL A 80 -4.02 -14.65 11.28
C VAL A 80 -3.22 -13.61 12.07
N ALA A 81 -2.71 -13.95 13.25
CA ALA A 81 -1.80 -13.07 14.01
C ALA A 81 -0.45 -12.88 13.31
N ALA A 82 0.10 -13.92 12.66
CA ALA A 82 1.33 -13.82 11.86
C ALA A 82 1.13 -12.96 10.60
N VAL A 83 -0.01 -13.08 9.92
CA VAL A 83 -0.36 -12.22 8.76
C VAL A 83 -0.67 -10.79 9.21
N GLY A 84 -1.34 -10.59 10.35
CA GLY A 84 -1.61 -9.27 10.92
C GLY A 84 -0.36 -8.55 11.42
N ALA A 85 0.58 -9.26 12.05
CA ALA A 85 1.87 -8.71 12.45
C ALA A 85 2.75 -8.36 11.24
N ALA A 86 2.74 -9.20 10.19
CA ALA A 86 3.42 -8.87 8.93
C ALA A 86 2.75 -7.69 8.21
N ALA A 87 1.42 -7.54 8.27
CA ALA A 87 0.69 -6.42 7.69
C ALA A 87 0.89 -5.10 8.46
N VAL A 88 0.99 -5.12 9.80
CA VAL A 88 1.31 -3.91 10.58
C VAL A 88 2.78 -3.53 10.42
N ALA A 89 3.70 -4.49 10.35
CA ALA A 89 5.10 -4.22 10.02
C ALA A 89 5.29 -3.74 8.57
N ALA A 90 4.53 -4.28 7.60
CA ALA A 90 4.52 -3.82 6.22
C ALA A 90 3.75 -2.49 6.03
N SER A 91 2.84 -2.13 6.93
CA SER A 91 2.17 -0.82 6.92
C SER A 91 3.04 0.25 7.59
N ALA A 92 3.82 -0.08 8.62
CA ALA A 92 4.82 0.84 9.17
C ALA A 92 6.01 1.00 8.22
N ALA A 93 6.54 -0.08 7.63
CA ALA A 93 7.59 -0.02 6.61
C ALA A 93 7.08 0.49 5.25
N GLY A 94 5.80 0.30 4.94
CA GLY A 94 5.13 0.82 3.75
C GLY A 94 4.69 2.26 3.92
N ALA A 95 4.29 2.74 5.10
CA ALA A 95 4.00 4.15 5.36
C ALA A 95 5.27 4.96 5.64
N LEU A 96 6.29 4.37 6.27
CA LEU A 96 7.61 4.97 6.41
C LEU A 96 8.37 4.89 5.09
N GLY A 97 8.27 3.78 4.35
CA GLY A 97 8.79 3.61 3.00
C GLY A 97 8.05 4.48 1.99
N TRP A 98 6.74 4.66 2.09
CA TRP A 98 5.99 5.65 1.31
C TRP A 98 6.37 7.07 1.74
N ARG A 99 6.54 7.38 3.04
CA ARG A 99 7.08 8.69 3.46
C ARG A 99 8.52 8.92 3.00
N ILE A 100 9.32 7.88 2.83
CA ILE A 100 10.72 7.94 2.35
C ILE A 100 10.79 7.93 0.81
N LEU A 101 9.81 7.32 0.13
CA LEU A 101 9.77 7.13 -1.32
C LEU A 101 8.87 8.15 -2.06
N SER A 102 7.83 8.69 -1.41
CA SER A 102 6.90 9.69 -1.97
C SER A 102 7.34 11.14 -1.78
N SER A 103 8.47 11.37 -1.13
CA SER A 103 9.12 12.68 -1.00
C SER A 103 10.47 12.71 -1.72
N ARG A 104 10.59 12.09 -2.90
CA ARG A 104 11.67 12.50 -3.79
C ARG A 104 11.26 13.86 -4.35
N THR A 105 11.63 14.92 -3.65
CA THR A 105 11.57 16.27 -4.23
C THR A 105 12.35 16.20 -5.54
N PRO A 106 11.74 16.61 -6.67
CA PRO A 106 12.38 16.45 -7.96
C PRO A 106 13.70 17.23 -7.96
N ASP A 107 14.77 16.57 -8.42
CA ASP A 107 16.10 17.16 -8.44
C ASP A 107 16.22 18.21 -9.55
N VAL A 108 16.26 19.47 -9.14
CA VAL A 108 16.46 20.63 -10.01
C VAL A 108 17.91 21.10 -10.02
N SER A 109 18.84 20.37 -9.39
CA SER A 109 20.26 20.74 -9.36
C SER A 109 20.88 20.76 -10.74
N GLY A 110 21.90 21.60 -10.91
CA GLY A 110 22.68 21.68 -12.14
C GLY A 110 22.55 23.03 -12.83
N ARG A 111 22.89 23.04 -14.11
CA ARG A 111 22.92 24.25 -14.92
C ARG A 111 21.69 24.35 -15.80
N TRP A 112 21.04 25.50 -15.76
CA TRP A 112 19.87 25.81 -16.57
C TRP A 112 20.18 27.01 -17.46
N VAL A 113 19.66 27.02 -18.68
CA VAL A 113 19.94 28.04 -19.69
C VAL A 113 18.65 28.82 -19.97
N LEU A 114 18.74 30.14 -19.89
CA LEU A 114 17.66 31.05 -20.27
C LEU A 114 17.71 31.31 -21.78
N PRO A 115 16.58 31.69 -22.42
CA PRO A 115 16.54 32.12 -23.81
C PRO A 115 17.52 33.26 -24.15
N SER A 116 17.89 34.09 -23.17
CA SER A 116 18.90 35.14 -23.33
C SER A 116 20.33 34.61 -23.46
N GLY A 117 20.57 33.34 -23.18
CA GLY A 117 21.89 32.73 -23.05
C GLY A 117 22.47 32.79 -21.63
N SER A 118 21.86 33.56 -20.71
CA SER A 118 22.26 33.55 -19.29
C SER A 118 22.06 32.16 -18.69
N THR A 119 22.82 31.83 -17.65
CA THR A 119 22.73 30.50 -17.03
C THR A 119 22.49 30.57 -15.54
N TRP A 120 21.55 29.77 -15.05
CA TRP A 120 21.39 29.52 -13.62
C TRP A 120 22.24 28.34 -13.19
N ARG A 121 22.98 28.50 -12.09
CA ARG A 121 23.52 27.39 -11.31
C ARG A 121 22.60 27.16 -10.13
N VAL A 122 21.98 25.98 -10.09
CA VAL A 122 21.05 25.57 -9.03
C VAL A 122 21.69 24.49 -8.18
N VAL A 123 21.71 24.69 -6.87
CA VAL A 123 22.17 23.70 -5.89
C VAL A 123 21.01 23.42 -4.93
N GLN A 124 20.54 22.18 -4.90
CA GLN A 124 19.43 21.75 -4.05
C GLN A 124 19.92 21.00 -2.80
N GLN A 125 19.32 21.30 -1.65
CA GLN A 125 19.49 20.57 -0.39
C GLN A 125 18.11 20.29 0.20
N GLY A 126 17.61 19.06 -0.02
CA GLY A 126 16.22 18.72 0.31
C GLY A 126 15.24 19.53 -0.53
N ASP A 127 14.40 20.33 0.13
CA ASP A 127 13.38 21.15 -0.55
C ASP A 127 13.87 22.58 -0.80
N SER A 128 15.04 22.96 -0.27
CA SER A 128 15.63 24.29 -0.45
C SER A 128 16.57 24.30 -1.65
N VAL A 129 16.56 25.40 -2.40
CA VAL A 129 17.50 25.62 -3.52
C VAL A 129 18.23 26.94 -3.37
N SER A 130 19.50 26.95 -3.75
CA SER A 130 20.30 28.15 -4.00
C SER A 130 20.46 28.34 -5.49
N ILE A 131 20.29 29.58 -5.97
CA ILE A 131 20.29 29.92 -7.39
C ILE A 131 21.23 31.10 -7.61
N GLU A 132 22.11 30.97 -8.59
CA GLU A 132 22.98 32.04 -9.08
C GLU A 132 22.81 32.20 -10.60
N GLU A 133 22.42 33.39 -11.05
CA GLU A 133 22.32 33.74 -12.46
C GLU A 133 23.63 34.39 -12.93
N THR A 134 24.31 33.73 -13.86
CA THR A 134 25.48 34.27 -14.57
C THR A 134 25.05 34.84 -15.92
N HIS A 135 25.35 36.12 -16.15
CA HIS A 135 25.04 36.80 -17.41
C HIS A 135 25.94 36.29 -18.55
N TYR A 136 25.37 36.12 -19.74
CA TYR A 136 26.04 35.45 -20.87
C TYR A 136 27.26 36.21 -21.41
N GLU A 137 27.17 37.55 -21.48
CA GLU A 137 28.26 38.39 -21.98
C GLU A 137 29.36 38.63 -20.95
N SER A 138 29.00 39.22 -19.80
CA SER A 138 29.96 39.61 -18.76
C SER A 138 30.51 38.43 -17.97
N ARG A 139 29.82 37.28 -17.96
CA ARG A 139 30.13 36.10 -17.13
C ARG A 139 30.16 36.38 -15.62
N GLU A 140 29.55 37.48 -15.20
CA GLU A 140 29.40 37.86 -13.80
C GLU A 140 28.07 37.38 -13.23
N VAL A 141 28.00 37.18 -11.92
CA VAL A 141 26.76 36.85 -11.22
C VAL A 141 25.93 38.12 -11.06
N TRP A 142 24.79 38.18 -11.74
CA TRP A 142 23.92 39.36 -11.77
C TRP A 142 22.76 39.27 -10.79
N LYS A 143 22.32 38.05 -10.50
CA LYS A 143 21.28 37.78 -9.52
C LYS A 143 21.67 36.57 -8.70
N ARG A 144 21.33 36.59 -7.42
CA ARG A 144 21.46 35.41 -6.56
C ARG A 144 20.34 35.35 -5.55
N GLY A 145 20.02 34.15 -5.09
CA GLY A 145 19.08 34.01 -4.02
C GLY A 145 18.72 32.55 -3.78
N SER A 146 17.52 32.34 -3.27
CA SER A 146 17.08 31.02 -2.84
C SER A 146 15.62 30.78 -3.20
N GLY A 147 15.23 29.52 -3.13
CA GLY A 147 13.88 29.10 -3.39
C GLY A 147 13.55 27.80 -2.69
N THR A 148 12.32 27.34 -2.88
CA THR A 148 11.84 26.05 -2.43
C THR A 148 11.21 25.29 -3.59
N ILE A 149 11.46 23.98 -3.64
CA ILE A 149 10.87 23.06 -4.62
C ILE A 149 9.90 22.13 -3.89
N ALA A 150 8.62 22.17 -4.27
CA ALA A 150 7.60 21.29 -3.71
C ALA A 150 6.61 20.88 -4.80
N GLY A 151 6.33 19.59 -4.92
CA GLY A 151 5.38 19.06 -5.92
C GLY A 151 5.73 19.42 -7.37
N GLY A 152 7.03 19.59 -7.69
CA GLY A 152 7.48 20.01 -9.02
C GLY A 152 7.35 21.51 -9.30
N ILE A 153 7.00 22.33 -8.31
CA ILE A 153 6.94 23.79 -8.42
C ILE A 153 8.09 24.41 -7.63
N LEU A 154 8.98 25.08 -8.35
CA LEU A 154 10.07 25.89 -7.82
C LEU A 154 9.55 27.32 -7.59
N ARG A 155 9.47 27.74 -6.33
CA ARG A 155 9.22 29.12 -5.92
C ARG A 155 10.54 29.76 -5.54
N TYR A 156 10.90 30.90 -6.11
CA TYR A 156 12.21 31.50 -5.87
C TYR A 156 12.13 33.01 -5.60
N ARG A 157 13.20 33.52 -5.00
CA ARG A 157 13.50 34.93 -4.82
C ARG A 157 14.97 35.18 -5.14
N LEU A 158 15.26 36.06 -6.09
CA LEU A 158 16.62 36.48 -6.46
C LEU A 158 16.79 37.98 -6.24
N ASP A 159 17.84 38.35 -5.54
CA ASP A 159 18.29 39.73 -5.38
C ASP A 159 19.23 40.11 -6.53
N PHE A 160 19.06 41.32 -7.08
CA PHE A 160 19.96 41.84 -8.10
C PHE A 160 21.25 42.34 -7.45
N VAL A 161 22.39 41.80 -7.89
CA VAL A 161 23.71 42.12 -7.33
C VAL A 161 24.10 43.58 -7.58
N PHE A 162 23.73 44.11 -8.75
CA PHE A 162 24.09 45.46 -9.19
C PHE A 162 22.96 46.49 -9.06
N GLN A 163 21.79 46.07 -8.56
CA GLN A 163 20.64 46.95 -8.33
C GLN A 163 20.09 46.72 -6.91
N PRO A 164 20.55 47.47 -5.91
CA PRO A 164 20.10 47.29 -4.53
C PRO A 164 18.58 47.50 -4.44
N ASN A 165 17.90 46.64 -3.66
CA ASN A 165 16.45 46.60 -3.46
C ASN A 165 15.61 46.12 -4.66
N ALA A 166 16.21 45.77 -5.79
CA ALA A 166 15.51 45.06 -6.85
C ALA A 166 15.51 43.56 -6.53
N VAL A 167 14.31 42.98 -6.48
CA VAL A 167 14.09 41.56 -6.17
C VAL A 167 13.19 40.96 -7.23
N GLU A 168 13.66 39.90 -7.88
CA GLU A 168 12.85 39.07 -8.75
C GLU A 168 12.25 37.91 -7.94
N THR A 169 10.96 37.66 -8.12
CA THR A 169 10.31 36.46 -7.57
C THR A 169 9.60 35.72 -8.68
N GLY A 170 9.55 34.40 -8.60
CA GLY A 170 8.87 33.62 -9.62
C GLY A 170 8.45 32.25 -9.17
N GLU A 171 7.55 31.66 -9.95
CA GLU A 171 7.09 30.29 -9.81
C GLU A 171 7.32 29.55 -11.13
N LEU A 172 8.11 28.49 -11.09
CA LEU A 172 8.45 27.67 -12.24
C LEU A 172 8.02 26.23 -11.97
N ARG A 173 7.28 25.64 -12.90
CA ARG A 173 6.94 24.23 -12.89
C ARG A 173 8.01 23.45 -13.64
N LEU A 174 8.51 22.39 -13.02
CA LEU A 174 9.35 21.39 -13.66
C LEU A 174 8.50 20.51 -14.58
N GLU A 175 8.93 20.34 -15.81
CA GLU A 175 8.29 19.42 -16.75
C GLU A 175 8.58 17.96 -16.40
N ALA A 176 7.71 17.06 -16.88
CA ALA A 176 7.76 15.64 -16.52
C ALA A 176 9.06 14.94 -16.94
N ASP A 177 9.75 15.47 -17.96
CA ASP A 177 11.05 15.00 -18.42
C ASP A 177 12.23 15.44 -17.53
N GLY A 178 12.00 16.38 -16.61
CA GLY A 178 13.01 16.99 -15.76
C GLY A 178 14.04 17.83 -16.52
N GLN A 179 13.77 18.21 -17.77
CA GLN A 179 14.66 18.97 -18.65
C GLN A 179 14.24 20.43 -18.84
N ALA A 180 13.02 20.79 -18.47
CA ALA A 180 12.49 22.13 -18.64
C ALA A 180 11.85 22.67 -17.35
N LEU A 181 12.15 23.93 -17.04
CA LEU A 181 11.42 24.75 -16.08
C LEU A 181 10.64 25.81 -16.83
N ARG A 182 9.34 25.95 -16.53
CA ARG A 182 8.43 26.87 -17.21
C ARG A 182 7.53 27.56 -16.20
N GLY A 183 7.36 28.87 -16.34
CA GLY A 183 6.45 29.60 -15.48
C GLY A 183 6.57 31.09 -15.67
N THR A 184 6.39 31.83 -14.58
CA THR A 184 6.37 33.29 -14.62
C THR A 184 7.15 33.90 -13.47
N ALA A 185 7.75 35.05 -13.73
CA ALA A 185 8.43 35.86 -12.74
C ALA A 185 7.91 37.29 -12.73
N LEU A 186 7.90 37.89 -11.55
CA LEU A 186 7.71 39.31 -11.33
C LEU A 186 9.11 39.95 -11.29
N VAL A 187 9.39 40.77 -12.30
CA VAL A 187 10.71 41.40 -12.48
C VAL A 187 10.54 42.91 -12.31
N PRO A 188 11.20 43.55 -11.31
CA PRO A 188 11.18 45.00 -11.15
C PRO A 188 11.71 45.74 -12.38
N PRO A 189 11.24 46.97 -12.65
CA PRO A 189 10.19 47.70 -11.92
C PRO A 189 8.76 47.31 -12.34
N SER A 190 8.62 46.32 -13.24
CA SER A 190 7.32 45.95 -13.77
C SER A 190 6.55 45.06 -12.78
N GLU A 191 5.31 45.42 -12.46
CA GLU A 191 4.40 44.54 -11.71
C GLU A 191 3.78 43.45 -12.60
N ARG A 192 4.24 43.32 -13.85
CA ARG A 192 3.71 42.35 -14.80
C ARG A 192 4.50 41.05 -14.71
N ALA A 193 3.77 39.94 -14.60
CA ALA A 193 4.35 38.61 -14.73
C ALA A 193 4.91 38.40 -16.14
N VAL A 194 6.20 38.11 -16.23
CA VAL A 194 6.93 37.80 -17.47
C VAL A 194 7.15 36.29 -17.54
N PRO A 195 6.94 35.65 -18.71
CA PRO A 195 7.23 34.23 -18.86
C PRO A 195 8.72 33.95 -18.70
N VAL A 196 9.04 32.91 -17.94
CA VAL A 196 10.40 32.41 -17.74
C VAL A 196 10.45 30.95 -18.14
N ASN A 197 11.33 30.66 -19.09
CA ASN A 197 11.58 29.33 -19.61
C ASN A 197 13.06 29.04 -19.40
N LEU A 198 13.40 27.91 -18.77
CA LEU A 198 14.78 27.45 -18.71
C LEU A 198 14.88 26.00 -19.16
N ASP A 199 15.93 25.69 -19.90
CA ASP A 199 16.25 24.34 -20.32
C ASP A 199 17.51 23.85 -19.61
N ARG A 200 17.51 22.58 -19.20
CA ARG A 200 18.65 21.98 -18.52
C ARG A 200 19.80 21.87 -19.51
N SER A 201 20.99 22.30 -19.09
CA SER A 201 22.20 22.06 -19.84
C SER A 201 22.46 20.55 -19.88
N ARG A 202 22.68 20.01 -21.08
CA ARG A 202 23.23 18.67 -21.25
C ARG A 202 24.68 18.58 -20.77
#